data_AF-A0A4D4J661-F1
#
_entry.id   AF-A0A4D4J661-F1
#
_cell.length_a   1.000
_cell.length_b   1.000
_cell.length_c   1.000
_cell.angle_alpha   90.00
_cell.angle_beta   90.00
_cell.angle_gamma   90.00
#
_symmetry.space_group_name_H-M   'P 1'
#
loop_
_entity.id
_entity.type
_entity.pdbx_description
1 polymer ?
#
loop_
_entity_poly.entity_id
_entity_poly.type
_entity_poly.pdbx_seq_one_letter_code
_entity_poly.pdbx_strand_id
1 'polypeptide(L)'
;MFRLLRAWVAEHRYGNGTIADFIALADRVSGKRLDPLFETWLFTRGKPALGPATGLSFGAVRPAPEPASYPVLRRTHELLARSGG
;
A
#
# COMPACT_ATOMS: atom_id res chain seq x y z
N MET A 1 6.01 17.58 -5.45
CA MET A 1 5.09 16.48 -5.14
C MET A 1 3.61 16.93 -5.08
N PHE A 2 3.24 17.95 -4.29
CA PHE A 2 1.83 18.39 -4.07
C PHE A 2 1.12 19.16 -5.22
N ARG A 3 1.62 19.12 -6.46
CA ARG A 3 0.99 19.87 -7.57
C ARG A 3 -0.37 19.31 -7.94
N LEU A 4 -0.48 17.98 -8.04
CA LEU A 4 -1.72 17.28 -8.38
C LEU A 4 -2.84 17.60 -7.37
N LEU A 5 -2.57 17.44 -6.08
CA LEU A 5 -3.59 17.65 -5.04
C LEU A 5 -4.05 19.11 -4.97
N ARG A 6 -3.14 20.08 -5.11
CA ARG A 6 -3.51 21.50 -5.14
C ARG A 6 -4.35 21.85 -6.37
N ALA A 7 -4.00 21.30 -7.54
CA ALA A 7 -4.78 21.48 -8.76
C ALA A 7 -6.18 20.86 -8.62
N TRP A 8 -6.27 19.64 -8.08
CA TRP A 8 -7.54 18.95 -7.87
C TRP A 8 -8.50 19.73 -6.99
N VAL A 9 -8.03 20.20 -5.82
CA VAL A 9 -8.83 21.01 -4.89
C VAL A 9 -9.25 22.34 -5.50
N ALA A 10 -8.40 22.96 -6.34
CA ALA A 10 -8.74 24.20 -7.01
C ALA A 10 -9.81 23.99 -8.09
N GLU A 11 -9.72 22.92 -8.89
CA GLU A 11 -10.61 22.63 -10.02
C GLU A 11 -11.98 22.10 -9.54
N HIS A 12 -12.03 21.37 -8.43
CA HIS A 12 -13.26 20.77 -7.89
C HIS A 12 -13.75 21.45 -6.60
N ARG A 13 -13.31 22.68 -6.34
CA ARG A 13 -13.74 23.43 -5.14
C ARG A 13 -15.26 23.59 -5.17
N TYR A 14 -15.92 23.16 -4.10
CA TYR A 14 -17.39 23.21 -3.96
C TYR A 14 -18.18 22.31 -4.92
N GLY A 15 -17.53 21.36 -5.59
CA GLY A 15 -18.16 20.39 -6.47
C GLY A 15 -17.85 18.95 -6.09
N ASN A 16 -18.42 18.03 -6.85
CA ASN A 16 -18.03 16.62 -6.84
C ASN A 16 -17.05 16.38 -7.99
N GLY A 17 -16.12 15.44 -7.82
CA GLY A 17 -15.25 14.95 -8.89
C GLY A 17 -15.39 13.44 -9.03
N THR A 18 -15.23 12.94 -10.26
CA THR A 18 -15.23 11.49 -10.51
C THR A 18 -13.80 10.94 -10.47
N ILE A 19 -13.68 9.61 -10.38
CA ILE A 19 -12.39 8.94 -10.50
C ILE A 19 -11.75 9.24 -11.88
N ALA A 20 -12.57 9.29 -12.94
CA ALA A 20 -12.08 9.59 -14.29
C ALA A 20 -11.46 10.99 -14.40
N ASP A 21 -12.08 12.00 -13.77
CA ASP A 21 -11.55 13.37 -13.73
C ASP A 21 -10.20 13.41 -13.01
N PHE A 22 -10.06 12.66 -11.92
CA PHE A 22 -8.81 12.60 -11.16
C PHE A 22 -7.68 11.96 -11.97
N ILE A 23 -7.98 10.86 -12.68
CA ILE A 23 -7.02 10.18 -13.56
C ILE A 23 -6.57 11.13 -14.67
N ALA A 24 -7.51 11.82 -15.33
CA ALA A 24 -7.20 12.78 -16.38
C ALA A 24 -6.31 13.93 -15.88
N LEU A 25 -6.57 14.45 -14.67
CA LEU A 25 -5.71 15.47 -14.07
C LEU A 25 -4.32 14.92 -13.72
N ALA A 26 -4.23 13.71 -13.19
CA ALA A 26 -2.97 13.05 -12.86
C ALA A 26 -2.10 12.83 -14.10
N ASP A 27 -2.69 12.41 -15.22
CA ASP A 27 -2.01 12.28 -16.50
C ASP A 27 -1.47 13.63 -16.99
N ARG A 28 -2.31 14.69 -16.96
CA ARG A 28 -1.89 16.05 -17.35
C ARG A 28 -0.75 16.57 -16.48
N VAL A 29 -0.81 16.41 -15.16
CA VAL A 29 0.20 16.94 -14.23
C VAL A 29 1.50 16.11 -14.28
N SER A 30 1.41 14.81 -14.53
CA SER A 30 2.57 13.91 -14.59
C SER A 30 3.24 13.84 -15.97
N GLY A 31 2.52 14.17 -17.03
CA GLY A 31 2.95 13.99 -18.42
C GLY A 31 3.06 12.52 -18.84
N LYS A 32 2.43 11.60 -18.09
CA LYS A 32 2.47 10.16 -18.33
C LYS A 32 1.05 9.63 -18.45
N ARG A 33 0.89 8.51 -19.15
CA ARG A 33 -0.36 7.73 -19.16
C ARG A 33 -0.38 6.83 -17.95
N LEU A 34 -1.23 7.14 -16.97
CA LEU A 34 -1.32 6.42 -15.70
C LEU A 34 -2.50 5.46 -15.64
N ASP A 35 -3.26 5.28 -16.74
CA ASP A 35 -4.36 4.31 -16.83
C ASP A 35 -3.98 2.93 -16.24
N PRO A 36 -2.80 2.33 -16.57
CA PRO A 36 -2.44 1.00 -16.04
C PRO A 36 -2.18 1.00 -14.53
N LEU A 37 -1.69 2.12 -13.99
CA LEU A 37 -1.47 2.28 -12.55
C LEU A 37 -2.83 2.28 -11.84
N PHE A 38 -3.76 3.10 -12.29
CA PHE A 38 -5.07 3.20 -11.65
C PHE A 38 -5.90 1.92 -11.82
N GLU A 39 -5.80 1.24 -12.96
CA GLU A 39 -6.41 -0.08 -13.17
C GLU A 39 -5.96 -1.10 -12.11
N THR A 40 -4.65 -1.18 -11.89
CA THR A 40 -4.06 -2.10 -10.93
C THR A 40 -4.51 -1.80 -9.49
N TRP A 41 -4.63 -0.53 -9.13
CA TRP A 41 -4.85 -0.11 -7.74
C TRP A 41 -6.31 0.16 -7.36
N LEU A 42 -7.14 0.67 -8.28
CA LEU A 42 -8.53 1.07 -7.99
C LEU A 42 -9.56 0.06 -8.48
N PHE A 43 -9.27 -0.66 -9.57
CA PHE A 43 -10.28 -1.48 -10.26
C PHE A 43 -10.01 -2.99 -10.15
N THR A 44 -8.77 -3.40 -9.90
CA THR A 44 -8.43 -4.81 -9.67
C THR A 44 -8.80 -5.24 -8.24
N ARG A 45 -9.46 -6.40 -8.10
CA ARG A 45 -9.78 -6.97 -6.79
C ARG A 45 -8.50 -7.46 -6.09
N GLY A 46 -8.34 -7.05 -4.83
CA GLY A 46 -7.27 -7.52 -3.96
C GLY A 46 -6.06 -6.60 -3.99
N LYS A 47 -5.02 -6.97 -3.23
CA LYS A 47 -3.78 -6.19 -3.21
C LYS A 47 -3.02 -6.43 -4.53
N PRO A 48 -2.49 -5.38 -5.18
CA PRO A 48 -1.64 -5.54 -6.35
C PRO A 48 -0.48 -6.50 -6.07
N ALA A 49 -0.15 -7.33 -7.06
CA ALA A 49 1.09 -8.08 -7.03
C ALA A 49 2.26 -7.09 -7.04
N LEU A 50 3.20 -7.26 -6.12
CA LEU A 50 4.37 -6.38 -6.09
C LEU A 50 5.27 -6.71 -7.27
N GLY A 51 5.63 -5.68 -8.03
CA GLY A 51 6.53 -5.81 -9.16
C GLY A 51 6.81 -4.47 -9.84
N PRO A 52 7.46 -4.50 -11.01
CA PRO A 52 7.79 -3.30 -11.78
C PRO A 52 6.57 -2.40 -12.06
N ALA A 53 5.39 -3.01 -12.25
CA ALA A 53 4.13 -2.30 -12.48
C ALA A 53 3.67 -1.44 -11.28
N THR A 54 4.02 -1.84 -10.05
CA THR A 54 3.63 -1.12 -8.82
C THR A 54 4.75 -0.25 -8.26
N GLY A 55 5.97 -0.32 -8.81
CA GLY A 55 7.15 0.36 -8.27
C GLY A 55 7.55 -0.11 -6.87
N LEU A 56 6.97 -1.21 -6.42
CA LEU A 56 7.17 -1.81 -5.11
C LEU A 56 7.72 -3.22 -5.32
N SER A 57 8.77 -3.56 -4.60
CA SER A 57 9.32 -4.92 -4.59
C SER A 57 9.30 -5.44 -3.16
N PHE A 58 8.70 -6.61 -2.93
CA PHE A 58 9.05 -7.37 -1.74
C PHE A 58 10.45 -7.93 -2.03
N GLY A 59 11.47 -7.34 -1.43
CA GLY A 59 12.77 -8.01 -1.35
C GLY A 59 12.56 -9.42 -0.80
N ALA A 60 13.43 -10.37 -1.18
CA ALA A 60 13.43 -11.70 -0.58
C ALA A 60 13.29 -11.53 0.94
N VAL A 61 12.28 -12.16 1.54
CA VAL A 61 12.11 -12.19 2.99
C VAL A 61 13.43 -12.71 3.53
N ARG A 62 14.27 -11.82 4.04
CA ARG A 62 15.45 -12.25 4.78
C ARG A 62 14.90 -12.90 6.04
N PRO A 63 15.39 -14.09 6.43
CA PRO A 63 15.04 -14.62 7.74
C PRO A 63 15.34 -13.54 8.76
N ALA A 64 14.30 -13.08 9.45
CA ALA A 64 14.47 -12.11 10.50
C ALA A 64 15.25 -12.79 11.63
N PRO A 65 16.26 -12.13 12.23
CA PRO A 65 16.82 -12.63 13.48
C PRO A 65 15.68 -12.77 14.50
N GLU A 66 15.79 -13.77 15.37
CA GLU A 66 14.79 -13.99 16.42
C GLU A 66 14.58 -12.68 17.21
N PRO A 67 13.34 -12.19 17.35
CA PRO A 67 13.10 -10.96 18.10
C PRO A 67 13.40 -11.18 19.59
N ALA A 68 13.93 -10.16 20.27
CA ALA A 68 14.35 -10.25 21.67
C ALA A 68 13.25 -10.75 22.64
N SER A 69 11.97 -10.62 22.26
CA SER A 69 10.82 -11.09 23.03
C SER A 69 10.50 -12.58 22.84
N TYR A 70 11.04 -13.23 21.81
CA TYR A 70 10.72 -14.63 21.48
C TYR A 70 11.12 -15.63 22.58
N PRO A 71 12.25 -15.49 23.29
CA PRO A 71 12.57 -16.35 24.44
C PRO A 71 11.55 -16.22 25.58
N VAL A 72 11.00 -15.02 25.81
CA VAL A 72 9.99 -14.78 26.84
C VAL A 72 8.67 -15.46 26.47
N LEU A 73 8.23 -15.31 25.21
CA LEU A 73 7.02 -15.97 24.71
C LEU A 73 7.12 -17.50 24.79
N ARG A 74 8.27 -18.05 24.42
CA ARG A 74 8.55 -19.49 24.50
C ARG A 74 8.47 -20.01 25.93
N ARG A 75 9.10 -19.28 26.87
CA ARG A 75 9.08 -19.63 28.30
C ARG A 75 7.66 -19.61 28.87
N THR A 76 6.85 -18.61 28.54
CA THR A 76 5.46 -18.54 28.97
C THR A 76 4.66 -19.74 28.45
N HIS A 77 4.86 -20.12 27.19
CA HIS A 77 4.21 -21.28 26.59
C HIS A 77 4.57 -22.60 27.31
N GLU A 78 5.85 -22.79 27.66
CA GLU A 78 6.32 -23.96 28.41
C GLU A 78 5.74 -24.04 29.83
N LEU A 79 5.59 -22.90 30.51
CA LEU A 79 5.00 -22.85 31.85
C LEU A 79 3.52 -23.24 31.82
N LEU A 80 2.78 -22.71 30.86
CA LEU A 80 1.36 -23.01 30.68
C LEU A 80 1.11 -24.48 30.31
N ALA A 81 2.00 -25.06 29.48
CA ALA A 81 1.93 -26.49 29.14
C ALA A 81 2.20 -27.41 30.34
N ARG A 82 3.04 -26.97 31.29
CA ARG A 82 3.39 -27.73 32.49
C ARG A 82 2.36 -27.57 33.62
N SER A 83 1.65 -26.44 33.69
CA SER A 83 0.62 -26.19 34.71
C SER A 83 -0.76 -26.75 34.38
N GLY A 84 -0.94 -27.32 33.18
CA GLY A 84 -2.21 -27.92 32.73
C GLY A 84 -2.31 -29.44 32.89
N GLY A 85 -1.44 -30.06 33.70
CA GLY A 85 -1.43 -31.50 34.01
C GLY A 85 -1.66 -31.77 35.48
#